data_AF-A0A835BKY0-F1
#
_entry.id   AF-A0A835BKY0-F1
#
_cell.length_a   1.000
_cell.length_b   1.000
_cell.length_c   1.000
_cell.angle_alpha   90.00
_cell.angle_beta   90.00
_cell.angle_gamma   90.00
#
_symmetry.space_group_name_H-M   'P 1'
#
loop_
_entity.id
_entity.type
_entity.pdbx_description
1 polymer ?
#
loop_
_entity_poly.entity_id
_entity_poly.type
_entity_poly.pdbx_seq_one_letter_code
_entity_poly.pdbx_strand_id
1 'polypeptide(L)'
;MSSPIAGITFGCGVDNGSLSYNSNGTVGLGRGSLSLVSQLGIGKFSYCLTDFFDTNISSPFLFGSLAQAQRHRRPAVQSTPLIQNLERPARYFVSLEGISLGDTLLLIPNGTFDLRADGLVACSSDSGTTFTILRRARFRGGRRARRRRARPAGHGG
;
A
#
# COMPACT_ATOMS: atom_id res chain seq x y z
N MET A 1 -25.04 16.16 -8.54
CA MET A 1 -25.55 14.79 -8.32
C MET A 1 -24.81 13.88 -9.28
N SER A 2 -24.13 12.84 -8.77
CA SER A 2 -23.42 11.87 -9.61
C SER A 2 -24.42 10.88 -10.22
N SER A 3 -24.35 10.67 -11.53
CA SER A 3 -25.16 9.67 -12.22
C SER A 3 -24.76 8.25 -11.81
N PRO A 4 -25.70 7.30 -11.72
CA PRO A 4 -25.39 5.91 -11.43
C PRO A 4 -24.49 5.32 -12.52
N ILE A 5 -23.54 4.48 -12.11
CA ILE A 5 -22.61 3.80 -13.01
C ILE A 5 -23.15 2.38 -13.25
N ALA A 6 -23.42 2.05 -14.51
CA ALA A 6 -23.90 0.74 -14.92
C ALA A 6 -22.78 -0.11 -15.51
N GLY A 7 -22.99 -1.42 -15.59
CA GLY A 7 -22.08 -2.34 -16.30
C GLY A 7 -20.83 -2.75 -15.54
N ILE A 8 -20.79 -2.57 -14.22
CA ILE A 8 -19.70 -3.09 -13.39
C ILE A 8 -19.88 -4.60 -13.19
N THR A 9 -18.88 -5.36 -13.63
CA THR A 9 -18.74 -6.80 -13.42
C THR A 9 -18.15 -7.06 -12.03
N PHE A 10 -18.79 -7.93 -11.26
CA PHE A 10 -18.31 -8.39 -9.95
C PHE A 10 -18.57 -9.90 -9.79
N GLY A 11 -17.86 -10.53 -8.86
CA GLY A 11 -18.04 -11.95 -8.54
C GLY A 11 -18.93 -12.16 -7.31
N CYS A 12 -19.58 -13.32 -7.24
CA CYS A 12 -20.29 -13.77 -6.04
C CYS A 12 -19.38 -14.71 -5.23
N GLY A 13 -19.23 -14.44 -3.93
CA GLY A 13 -18.53 -15.32 -3.01
C GLY A 13 -19.49 -15.96 -2.00
N VAL A 14 -19.18 -17.19 -1.56
CA VAL A 14 -19.98 -17.97 -0.60
C VAL A 14 -19.65 -17.59 0.84
N ASP A 15 -18.37 -17.37 1.13
CA ASP A 15 -17.87 -16.86 2.40
C ASP A 15 -16.98 -15.64 2.13
N ASN A 16 -17.49 -14.47 2.47
CA ASN A 16 -16.85 -13.18 2.18
C ASN A 16 -16.23 -12.52 3.43
N GLY A 17 -16.30 -13.19 4.60
CA GLY A 17 -15.93 -12.60 5.89
C GLY A 17 -14.54 -12.98 6.42
N SER A 18 -13.85 -13.94 5.79
CA SER A 18 -12.71 -14.64 6.40
C SER A 18 -11.44 -13.81 6.64
N LEU A 19 -11.29 -12.64 6.01
CA LEU A 19 -10.10 -11.79 6.11
C LEU A 19 -10.36 -10.35 6.56
N SER A 20 -11.62 -9.95 6.75
CA SER A 20 -11.99 -8.56 7.03
C SER A 20 -13.18 -8.54 7.97
N TYR A 21 -12.92 -8.14 9.22
CA TYR A 21 -13.93 -8.02 10.26
C TYR A 21 -15.10 -7.16 9.74
N ASN A 22 -16.30 -7.76 9.66
CA ASN A 22 -17.55 -7.12 9.25
C ASN A 22 -17.63 -6.62 7.78
N SER A 23 -16.94 -7.27 6.83
CA SER A 23 -17.12 -7.00 5.39
C SER A 23 -17.93 -8.09 4.69
N ASN A 24 -18.75 -7.71 3.70
CA ASN A 24 -19.48 -8.65 2.84
C ASN A 24 -18.79 -8.90 1.49
N GLY A 25 -17.55 -8.46 1.33
CA GLY A 25 -16.81 -8.60 0.07
C GLY A 25 -15.56 -7.72 0.00
N THR A 26 -14.92 -7.71 -1.17
CA THR A 26 -13.67 -6.97 -1.41
C THR A 26 -13.76 -6.18 -2.71
N VAL A 27 -13.23 -4.94 -2.68
CA VAL A 27 -13.09 -4.11 -3.88
C VAL A 27 -11.67 -4.27 -4.43
N GLY A 28 -11.56 -4.82 -5.64
CA GLY A 28 -10.28 -4.96 -6.33
C GLY A 28 -9.79 -3.64 -6.93
N LEU A 29 -8.67 -3.12 -6.44
CA LEU A 29 -8.05 -1.86 -6.90
C LEU A 29 -6.82 -2.05 -7.79
N GLY A 30 -6.49 -3.30 -8.12
CA GLY A 30 -5.33 -3.63 -8.95
C GLY A 30 -5.42 -3.11 -10.38
N ARG A 31 -4.41 -3.45 -11.19
CA ARG A 31 -4.27 -3.05 -12.60
C ARG A 31 -4.84 -4.07 -13.59
N GLY A 32 -5.54 -5.09 -13.09
CA GLY A 32 -6.19 -6.10 -13.92
C GLY A 32 -7.45 -5.57 -14.58
N SER A 33 -7.89 -6.17 -15.68
CA SER A 33 -9.08 -5.74 -16.45
C SER A 33 -10.38 -5.75 -15.64
N LEU A 34 -10.51 -6.69 -14.69
CA LEU A 34 -11.68 -6.81 -13.81
C LEU A 34 -11.60 -5.94 -12.54
N SER A 35 -10.55 -5.13 -12.34
CA SER A 35 -10.50 -4.23 -11.19
C SER A 35 -11.52 -3.09 -11.34
N LEU A 36 -12.00 -2.55 -10.22
CA LEU A 36 -12.92 -1.41 -10.24
C LEU A 36 -12.31 -0.21 -10.99
N VAL A 37 -11.01 0.02 -10.79
CA VAL A 37 -10.25 1.10 -11.42
C VAL A 37 -10.25 0.96 -12.95
N SER A 38 -10.01 -0.26 -13.47
CA SER A 38 -10.02 -0.54 -14.90
C SER A 38 -11.42 -0.45 -15.51
N GLN A 39 -12.42 -1.04 -14.84
CA GLN A 39 -13.81 -1.05 -15.31
C GLN A 39 -14.42 0.36 -15.37
N LEU A 40 -14.02 1.23 -14.45
CA LEU A 40 -14.42 2.64 -14.45
C LEU A 40 -13.63 3.51 -15.45
N GLY A 41 -12.60 2.97 -16.10
CA GLY A 41 -11.75 3.72 -17.02
C GLY A 41 -10.96 4.85 -16.34
N ILE A 42 -10.71 4.73 -15.03
CA ILE A 42 -10.02 5.76 -14.25
C ILE A 42 -8.53 5.45 -14.13
N GLY A 43 -7.69 6.46 -14.37
CA GLY A 43 -6.24 6.30 -14.27
C GLY A 43 -5.64 6.55 -12.88
N LYS A 44 -6.45 7.03 -11.93
CA LYS A 44 -5.97 7.51 -10.61
C LYS A 44 -7.02 7.30 -9.52
N PHE A 45 -6.52 7.01 -8.33
CA PHE A 45 -7.30 6.95 -7.10
C PHE A 45 -6.40 7.34 -5.91
N SER A 46 -7.00 7.76 -4.80
CA SER A 46 -6.28 8.11 -3.58
C SER A 46 -7.13 7.79 -2.35
N TYR A 47 -6.47 7.36 -1.29
CA TYR A 47 -7.11 7.04 -0.02
C TYR A 47 -6.16 7.37 1.14
N CYS A 48 -6.73 7.60 2.31
CA CYS A 48 -6.00 7.74 3.56
C CYS A 48 -6.46 6.63 4.50
N LEU A 49 -5.63 5.62 4.78
CA LEU A 49 -6.01 4.58 5.72
C LEU A 49 -6.09 5.17 7.13
N THR A 50 -7.17 4.86 7.83
CA THR A 50 -7.41 5.24 9.22
C THR A 50 -7.06 4.08 10.14
N ASP A 51 -7.11 4.30 11.46
CA ASP A 51 -6.94 3.21 12.42
C ASP A 51 -7.99 2.12 12.15
N PHE A 52 -7.53 0.88 12.03
CA PHE A 52 -8.37 -0.27 11.76
C PHE A 52 -9.36 -0.56 12.90
N PHE A 53 -8.99 -0.21 14.14
CA PHE A 53 -9.80 -0.49 15.33
C PHE A 53 -10.73 0.66 15.73
N ASP A 54 -10.58 1.85 15.11
CA ASP A 54 -11.44 3.00 15.39
C ASP A 54 -12.58 3.10 14.36
N THR A 55 -13.77 2.66 14.75
CA THR A 55 -14.96 2.68 13.90
C THR A 55 -15.60 4.07 13.78
N ASN A 56 -15.13 5.07 14.52
CA ASN A 56 -15.69 6.42 14.50
C ASN A 56 -14.99 7.33 13.47
N ILE A 57 -13.87 6.90 12.91
CA ILE A 57 -13.10 7.65 11.93
C ILE A 57 -13.42 7.12 10.54
N SER A 58 -13.71 8.04 9.62
CA SER A 58 -13.84 7.72 8.19
C SER A 58 -12.92 8.61 7.36
N SER A 59 -12.47 8.09 6.23
CA SER A 59 -11.69 8.83 5.24
C SER A 59 -12.27 8.64 3.85
N PRO A 60 -12.14 9.65 2.97
CA PRO A 60 -12.65 9.53 1.62
C PRO A 60 -11.75 8.62 0.78
N PHE A 61 -12.40 7.80 -0.04
CA PHE A 61 -11.79 7.13 -1.17
C PHE A 61 -12.13 7.93 -2.43
N LEU A 62 -11.12 8.49 -3.11
CA LEU A 62 -11.30 9.41 -4.22
C LEU A 62 -10.83 8.76 -5.52
N PHE A 63 -11.54 9.05 -6.61
CA PHE A 63 -11.27 8.55 -7.95
C PHE A 63 -11.05 9.68 -8.95
N GLY A 64 -10.27 9.42 -10.00
CA GLY A 64 -10.10 10.32 -11.14
C GLY A 64 -9.46 11.66 -10.75
N SER A 65 -10.08 12.77 -11.16
CA SER A 65 -9.60 14.13 -10.86
C SER A 65 -9.67 14.47 -9.38
N LEU A 66 -10.61 13.90 -8.63
CA LEU A 66 -10.72 14.12 -7.19
C LEU A 66 -9.55 13.49 -6.42
N ALA A 67 -8.92 12.45 -6.99
CA ALA A 67 -7.75 11.81 -6.40
C ALA A 67 -6.45 12.60 -6.58
N GLN A 68 -6.51 13.78 -7.19
CA GLN A 68 -5.31 14.54 -7.51
C GLN A 68 -4.70 15.16 -6.26
N ALA A 69 -3.51 14.67 -5.91
CA ALA A 69 -2.67 15.25 -4.87
C ALA A 69 -2.49 16.76 -5.09
N GLN A 70 -2.88 17.56 -4.09
CA GLN A 70 -2.65 19.00 -4.11
C GLN A 70 -1.16 19.28 -3.91
N ARG A 71 -0.43 19.48 -5.02
CA ARG A 71 1.02 19.77 -5.02
C ARG A 71 1.42 21.00 -4.19
N HIS A 72 0.47 21.89 -3.94
CA HIS A 72 0.69 23.14 -3.19
C HIS A 72 0.39 23.04 -1.69
N ARG A 73 -0.14 21.93 -1.19
CA ARG A 73 -0.32 21.73 0.26
C ARG A 73 1.01 21.32 0.91
N ARG A 74 1.23 21.75 2.15
CA ARG A 74 2.40 21.38 2.96
C ARG A 74 2.00 20.27 3.95
N PRO A 75 2.79 19.19 4.07
CA PRO A 75 3.95 18.85 3.24
C PRO A 75 3.54 18.47 1.81
N ALA A 76 4.40 18.80 0.84
CA ALA A 76 4.14 18.48 -0.56
C ALA A 76 4.13 16.97 -0.78
N VAL A 77 3.23 16.50 -1.63
CA VAL A 77 3.16 15.08 -2.00
C VAL A 77 4.41 14.68 -2.77
N GLN A 78 5.06 13.62 -2.29
CA GLN A 78 6.20 12.98 -2.96
C GLN A 78 5.68 11.93 -3.95
N SER A 79 6.43 11.66 -5.01
CA SER A 79 6.03 10.69 -6.03
C SER A 79 7.21 9.83 -6.44
N THR A 80 6.92 8.56 -6.72
CA THR A 80 7.88 7.59 -7.27
C THR A 80 7.23 6.86 -8.45
N PRO A 81 7.97 6.51 -9.52
CA PRO A 81 7.42 5.75 -10.62
C PRO A 81 6.86 4.40 -10.18
N LEU A 82 5.70 4.04 -10.72
CA LEU A 82 5.18 2.68 -10.63
C LEU A 82 5.93 1.80 -11.63
N ILE A 83 6.51 0.71 -11.16
CA ILE A 83 7.19 -0.29 -12.00
C ILE A 83 6.25 -1.46 -12.29
N GLN A 84 6.43 -2.11 -13.45
CA GLN A 84 5.60 -3.23 -13.88
C GLN A 84 6.34 -4.55 -13.70
N ASN A 85 5.68 -5.51 -13.05
CA ASN A 85 6.14 -6.88 -12.94
C ASN A 85 5.28 -7.75 -13.85
N LEU A 86 5.88 -8.36 -14.87
CA LEU A 86 5.15 -9.15 -15.87
C LEU A 86 4.52 -10.42 -15.29
N GLU A 87 5.11 -11.00 -14.24
CA GLU A 87 4.56 -12.16 -13.52
C GLU A 87 3.36 -11.78 -12.64
N ARG A 88 3.26 -10.51 -12.25
CA ARG A 88 2.20 -9.99 -11.34
C ARG A 88 1.65 -8.64 -11.84
N PRO A 89 1.10 -8.59 -13.06
CA PRO A 89 0.79 -7.33 -13.75
C PRO A 89 -0.31 -6.52 -13.05
N ALA A 90 -1.17 -7.18 -12.27
CA ALA A 90 -2.25 -6.54 -11.54
C ALA A 90 -1.82 -5.79 -10.27
N ARG A 91 -0.58 -5.96 -9.78
CA ARG A 91 -0.11 -5.31 -8.55
C ARG A 91 0.62 -4.00 -8.83
N TYR A 92 0.63 -3.10 -7.84
CA TYR A 92 1.41 -1.87 -7.88
C TYR A 92 2.76 -2.11 -7.23
N PHE A 93 3.84 -1.88 -7.97
CA PHE A 93 5.20 -1.98 -7.47
C PHE A 93 5.91 -0.63 -7.56
N VAL A 94 6.83 -0.39 -6.64
CA VAL A 94 7.73 0.77 -6.64
C VAL A 94 9.17 0.31 -6.44
N SER A 95 10.12 1.12 -6.91
CA SER A 95 11.54 0.92 -6.60
C SER A 95 11.80 1.28 -5.13
N LEU A 96 12.53 0.42 -4.42
CA LEU A 96 12.96 0.66 -3.05
C LEU A 96 14.48 0.65 -3.02
N GLU A 97 15.08 1.77 -2.66
CA GLU A 97 16.55 1.93 -2.66
C GLU A 97 17.17 1.51 -1.32
N GLY A 98 16.44 1.68 -0.22
CA GLY A 98 16.95 1.39 1.11
C GLY A 98 15.88 1.54 2.19
N ILE A 99 16.26 1.19 3.42
CA ILE A 99 15.39 1.29 4.60
C ILE A 99 16.21 1.91 5.72
N SER A 100 15.67 2.94 6.38
CA SER A 100 16.27 3.57 7.55
C SER A 100 15.45 3.28 8.81
N LEU A 101 16.12 3.16 9.95
CA LEU A 101 15.50 3.09 11.28
C LEU A 101 15.92 4.34 12.07
N GLY A 102 14.99 5.29 12.19
CA GLY A 102 15.35 6.65 12.60
C GLY A 102 16.35 7.26 11.61
N ASP A 103 17.42 7.84 12.11
CA ASP A 103 18.48 8.45 11.28
C ASP A 103 19.53 7.44 10.78
N THR A 104 19.36 6.14 11.07
CA THR A 104 20.33 5.10 10.70
C THR A 104 19.87 4.33 9.48
N LEU A 105 20.57 4.49 8.36
CA LEU A 105 20.39 3.66 7.16
C LEU A 105 20.82 2.22 7.44
N LEU A 106 19.96 1.24 7.13
CA LEU A 106 20.28 -0.17 7.30
C LEU A 106 21.23 -0.64 6.20
N LEU A 107 22.25 -1.42 6.57
CA LEU A 107 23.20 -2.01 5.62
C LEU A 107 22.55 -3.18 4.87
N ILE A 108 21.86 -2.85 3.78
CA ILE A 108 21.22 -3.79 2.85
C ILE A 108 22.05 -3.78 1.56
N PRO A 109 22.49 -4.95 1.04
CA PRO A 109 23.25 -4.99 -0.21
C PRO A 109 22.47 -4.36 -1.37
N ASN A 110 23.16 -3.58 -2.21
CA ASN A 110 22.57 -3.04 -3.44
C ASN A 110 21.98 -4.17 -4.29
N GLY A 111 20.86 -3.88 -4.96
CA GLY A 111 20.12 -4.86 -5.75
C GLY A 111 19.33 -5.90 -4.96
N THR A 112 19.23 -5.75 -3.62
CA THR A 112 18.35 -6.60 -2.80
C THR A 112 16.88 -6.42 -3.17
N PHE A 113 16.48 -5.24 -3.66
CA PHE A 113 15.10 -4.88 -3.99
C PHE A 113 14.82 -4.72 -5.49
N ASP A 114 15.81 -5.01 -6.34
CA ASP A 114 15.66 -4.86 -7.79
C ASP A 114 14.64 -5.86 -8.34
N LEU A 115 13.82 -5.39 -9.28
CA LEU A 115 12.89 -6.24 -10.01
C LEU A 115 13.64 -7.33 -10.76
N ARG A 116 13.44 -8.57 -10.32
CA ARG A 116 13.97 -9.76 -10.99
C ARG A 116 12.96 -10.32 -11.98
N ALA A 117 13.47 -11.01 -12.99
CA ALA A 117 12.66 -11.66 -14.03
C ALA A 117 11.66 -12.69 -13.46
N ASP A 118 11.95 -13.28 -12.30
CA ASP A 118 11.07 -14.20 -11.56
C ASP A 118 9.99 -13.49 -10.72
N GLY A 119 9.93 -12.16 -10.78
CA GLY A 119 8.95 -11.32 -10.09
C GLY A 119 9.05 -11.32 -8.57
N LEU A 120 10.12 -11.88 -7.98
CA LEU A 120 10.23 -12.14 -6.53
C LEU A 120 10.68 -10.94 -5.69
N VAL A 121 11.03 -9.83 -6.33
CA VAL A 121 11.72 -8.73 -5.65
C VAL A 121 11.22 -7.38 -6.17
N ALA A 122 10.19 -6.84 -5.55
CA ALA A 122 9.84 -5.42 -5.65
C ALA A 122 8.93 -5.08 -4.45
N CYS A 123 8.97 -3.82 -4.00
CA CYS A 123 8.08 -3.34 -2.96
C CYS A 123 6.69 -3.18 -3.56
N SER A 124 5.74 -4.05 -3.18
CA SER A 124 4.35 -3.92 -3.59
C SER A 124 3.54 -3.12 -2.59
N SER A 125 2.71 -2.20 -3.07
CA SER A 125 1.67 -1.60 -2.23
C SER A 125 0.51 -2.59 -2.12
N ASP A 126 0.12 -2.90 -0.89
CA ASP A 126 -0.99 -3.80 -0.57
C ASP A 126 -1.77 -3.25 0.62
N SER A 127 -3.08 -3.01 0.41
CA SER A 127 -4.00 -2.63 1.48
C SER A 127 -4.71 -3.84 2.11
N GLY A 128 -4.51 -5.05 1.55
CA GLY A 128 -5.07 -6.29 2.08
C GLY A 128 -4.23 -6.94 3.19
N THR A 129 -3.03 -6.42 3.48
CA THR A 129 -2.14 -6.92 4.53
C THR A 129 -1.91 -5.85 5.60
N THR A 130 -2.19 -6.17 6.86
CA THR A 130 -2.03 -5.25 8.00
C THR A 130 -0.57 -4.83 8.26
N PHE A 131 0.37 -5.75 8.02
CA PHE A 131 1.78 -5.56 8.34
C PHE A 131 2.63 -5.46 7.07
N THR A 132 3.64 -4.59 7.10
CA THR A 132 4.70 -4.61 6.07
C THR A 132 5.53 -5.88 6.21
N ILE A 133 5.56 -6.70 5.16
CA ILE A 133 6.31 -7.95 5.14
C ILE A 133 7.64 -7.73 4.41
N LEU A 134 8.75 -7.93 5.13
CA LEU A 134 10.09 -8.00 4.54
C LEU A 134 10.51 -9.47 4.42
N ARG A 135 10.69 -9.96 3.19
CA ARG A 135 11.16 -11.33 2.97
C ARG A 135 12.52 -11.53 3.61
N ARG A 136 12.66 -12.64 4.35
CA ARG A 136 13.94 -13.11 4.90
C ARG A 136 14.86 -13.63 3.78
N ALA A 137 15.41 -12.73 2.99
CA ALA A 137 16.57 -13.01 2.16
C ALA A 137 17.57 -11.84 2.31
N ARG A 138 18.68 -12.12 2.99
CA ARG A 138 19.92 -11.31 3.06
C ARG A 138 19.95 -10.04 3.92
N PHE A 139 19.15 -9.94 4.99
CA PHE A 139 19.62 -9.23 6.19
C PHE A 139 20.73 -10.06 6.87
N ARG A 140 21.96 -9.99 6.33
CA ARG A 140 23.20 -10.42 7.01
C ARG A 140 23.88 -9.22 7.71
N GLY A 141 23.16 -8.14 7.98
CA GLY A 141 23.58 -7.10 8.93
C GLY A 141 23.29 -7.56 10.35
N GLY A 142 24.34 -7.70 11.17
CA GLY A 142 24.35 -8.40 12.45
C GLY A 142 23.17 -8.09 13.39
N ARG A 143 22.81 -9.12 14.18
CA ARG A 143 21.87 -9.07 15.32
C ARG A 143 22.34 -8.12 16.43
N ARG A 144 22.49 -6.82 16.15
CA ARG A 144 22.73 -5.77 17.14
C ARG A 144 21.85 -4.55 16.88
N ALA A 145 20.57 -4.76 16.57
CA ALA A 145 19.57 -3.75 16.88
C ALA A 145 19.38 -3.76 18.40
N ARG A 146 20.11 -2.89 19.10
CA ARG A 146 19.93 -2.66 20.54
C ARG A 146 18.50 -2.19 20.72
N ARG A 147 17.64 -3.00 21.35
CA ARG A 147 16.32 -2.58 21.80
C ARG A 147 16.53 -1.39 22.75
N ARG A 148 16.45 -0.16 22.25
CA ARG A 148 16.25 1.00 23.12
C ARG A 148 14.76 0.99 23.42
N ARG A 149 14.43 0.69 24.68
CA ARG A 149 13.12 0.90 25.28
C ARG A 149 12.59 2.25 24.79
N ALA A 150 11.37 2.27 24.26
CA ALA A 150 10.63 3.52 24.11
C ALA A 150 10.64 4.20 25.49
N ARG A 151 11.19 5.42 25.56
CA ARG A 151 11.07 6.23 26.77
C ARG A 151 9.57 6.52 26.93
N PRO A 152 8.96 6.25 28.10
CA PRO A 152 7.60 6.71 28.34
C PRO A 152 7.58 8.23 28.17
N ALA A 153 6.56 8.73 27.45
CA ALA A 153 6.28 10.14 27.37
C ALA A 153 6.08 10.67 28.79
N GLY A 154 6.97 11.54 29.25
CA GLY A 154 6.79 12.24 30.50
C GLY A 154 5.63 13.20 30.35
N HIS A 155 4.58 13.00 31.14
CA HIS A 155 3.66 14.07 31.50
C HIS A 155 4.44 15.10 32.31
N GLY A 156 4.47 16.34 31.83
CA GLY A 156 5.03 17.47 32.57
C GLY A 156 4.00 18.59 32.65
N GLY A 157 3.65 18.91 33.90
CA GLY A 157 3.29 20.25 34.40
C GLY A 157 1.99 20.85 33.93
#